data_AF-A0A378MDC2-F1
#
_entry.id   AF-A0A378MDC2-F1
#
_cell.length_a   1.000
_cell.length_b   1.000
_cell.length_c   1.000
_cell.angle_alpha   90.00
_cell.angle_beta   90.00
_cell.angle_gamma   90.00
#
_symmetry.space_group_name_H-M   'P 1'
#
loop_
_entity.id
_entity.type
_entity.pdbx_description
1 polymer ?
#
loop_
_entity_poly.entity_id
_entity_poly.type
_entity_poly.pdbx_seq_one_letter_code
_entity_poly.pdbx_strand_id
1 'polypeptide(L)'
;MIHEGANLPIVCYKMKADLDVEWTLYDLADQLLMKGWQVPAYPLPDNLSDTIVQRFVCRADLGYNVAEEFAKDLQEAIHNLEHARVLYHADKNQGTYGFTH
;
A
#
# COMPACT_ATOMS: atom_id res chain seq x y z
N MET A 1 13.35 -11.03 19.60
CA MET A 1 14.04 -11.56 18.41
C MET A 1 13.73 -10.61 17.28
N ILE A 2 14.65 -9.68 16.98
CA ILE A 2 14.45 -8.71 15.90
C ILE A 2 14.79 -9.46 14.61
N HIS A 3 13.76 -9.80 13.83
CA HIS A 3 13.98 -10.40 12.52
C HIS A 3 14.49 -9.30 11.59
N GLU A 4 15.79 -9.32 11.31
CA GLU A 4 16.37 -8.63 10.17
C GLU A 4 15.62 -9.14 8.92
N GLY A 5 14.92 -8.24 8.22
CA GLY A 5 13.98 -8.53 7.13
C GLY A 5 14.60 -9.13 5.86
N ALA A 6 15.69 -9.89 5.98
CA ALA A 6 16.43 -10.53 4.90
C ALA A 6 15.80 -11.85 4.41
N ASN A 7 14.77 -12.38 5.09
CA ASN A 7 14.23 -13.72 4.81
C ASN A 7 13.05 -13.77 3.85
N LEU A 8 12.44 -12.63 3.50
CA LEU A 8 11.29 -12.59 2.61
C LEU A 8 11.41 -11.40 1.65
N PRO A 9 11.27 -11.61 0.33
CA PRO A 9 11.32 -10.55 -0.66
C PRO A 9 10.05 -9.69 -0.56
N ILE A 10 10.07 -8.72 0.35
CA ILE A 10 8.93 -7.86 0.68
C ILE A 10 9.34 -6.41 0.52
N VAL A 11 8.46 -5.62 -0.09
CA VAL A 11 8.56 -4.16 -0.13
C VAL A 11 7.49 -3.60 0.81
N CYS A 12 7.92 -2.92 1.87
CA CYS A 12 7.04 -2.20 2.78
C CYS A 12 7.30 -0.69 2.65
N TYR A 13 6.25 0.10 2.50
CA TYR A 13 6.35 1.55 2.42
C TYR A 13 5.22 2.25 3.18
N LYS A 14 5.46 3.51 3.50
CA LYS A 14 4.52 4.41 4.16
C LYS A 14 4.48 5.75 3.43
N MET A 15 3.43 6.53 3.68
CA MET A 15 3.39 7.93 3.24
C MET A 15 4.49 8.73 3.96
N LYS A 16 5.15 9.63 3.23
CA LYS A 16 6.02 10.65 3.82
C LYS A 16 5.17 11.59 4.69
N ALA A 17 5.73 12.04 5.81
CA ALA A 17 5.01 12.89 6.76
C ALA A 17 4.62 14.27 6.18
N ASP A 18 5.44 14.78 5.24
CA ASP A 18 5.28 16.12 4.66
C ASP A 18 4.54 16.10 3.31
N LEU A 19 3.78 15.04 3.02
CA LEU A 19 2.95 14.97 1.81
C LEU A 19 1.65 15.75 2.03
N ASP A 20 1.43 16.79 1.22
CA ASP A 20 0.17 17.52 1.15
C ASP A 20 -0.77 16.85 0.15
N VAL A 21 -1.31 15.69 0.54
CA VAL A 21 -2.27 14.92 -0.28
C VAL A 21 -3.46 14.51 0.57
N GLU A 22 -4.65 14.52 -0.02
CA GLU A 22 -5.89 14.17 0.67
C GLU A 22 -6.16 12.65 0.72
N TRP A 23 -5.46 11.86 -0.09
CA TRP A 23 -5.63 10.40 -0.19
C TRP A 23 -4.70 9.63 0.75
N THR A 24 -5.13 8.42 1.12
CA THR A 24 -4.42 7.53 2.04
C THR A 24 -3.90 6.26 1.34
N LEU A 25 -3.08 5.46 2.02
CA LEU A 25 -2.66 4.16 1.50
C LEU A 25 -3.83 3.18 1.31
N TYR A 26 -4.98 3.41 1.96
CA TYR A 26 -6.20 2.66 1.70
C TYR A 26 -6.79 3.01 0.32
N ASP A 27 -6.85 4.28 -0.05
CA ASP A 27 -7.30 4.70 -1.38
C ASP A 27 -6.35 4.17 -2.48
N LEU A 28 -5.05 4.14 -2.20
CA LEU A 28 -4.05 3.55 -3.09
C LEU A 28 -4.23 2.03 -3.23
N ALA A 29 -4.51 1.33 -2.13
CA ALA A 29 -4.82 -0.10 -2.15
C ALA A 29 -6.06 -0.39 -3.02
N ASP A 30 -7.10 0.44 -2.93
CA ASP A 30 -8.32 0.28 -3.73
C ASP A 30 -8.07 0.53 -5.21
N GLN A 31 -7.33 1.58 -5.59
CA GLN A 31 -6.96 1.83 -6.99
C GLN A 31 -6.15 0.67 -7.59
N LEU A 32 -5.20 0.13 -6.81
CA LEU A 32 -4.43 -1.04 -7.20
C LEU A 32 -5.32 -2.29 -7.33
N LEU A 33 -6.29 -2.46 -6.42
CA LEU A 33 -7.25 -3.55 -6.46
C LEU A 33 -8.14 -3.50 -7.71
N MET A 34 -8.55 -2.32 -8.16
CA MET A 34 -9.27 -2.14 -9.44
C MET A 34 -8.49 -2.64 -10.65
N LYS A 35 -7.15 -2.61 -10.57
CA LYS A 35 -6.22 -3.15 -11.58
C LYS A 35 -5.84 -4.62 -11.35
N GLY A 36 -6.39 -5.24 -10.31
CA GLY A 36 -6.15 -6.66 -9.95
C GLY A 36 -4.99 -6.88 -8.99
N TRP A 37 -4.30 -5.83 -8.55
CA TRP A 37 -3.19 -5.92 -7.60
C TRP A 37 -3.71 -5.95 -6.16
N GLN A 38 -3.34 -6.98 -5.41
CA GLN A 38 -3.70 -7.10 -3.99
C GLN A 38 -2.55 -6.59 -3.12
N VAL A 39 -2.59 -5.30 -2.76
CA VAL A 39 -1.57 -4.65 -1.92
C VAL A 39 -2.22 -4.12 -0.63
N PRO A 40 -2.20 -4.91 0.46
CA PRO A 40 -2.89 -4.54 1.70
C PRO A 40 -2.23 -3.34 2.39
N ALA A 41 -3.07 -2.45 2.93
CA ALA A 41 -2.69 -1.36 3.81
C ALA A 41 -3.16 -1.64 5.25
N TYR A 42 -2.30 -1.46 6.25
CA TYR A 42 -2.63 -1.71 7.66
C TYR A 42 -1.76 -0.89 8.62
N PRO A 43 -2.24 -0.63 9.86
CA PRO A 43 -1.43 0.02 10.89
C PRO A 43 -0.32 -0.90 11.43
N LEU A 44 0.86 -0.35 11.73
CA LEU A 44 1.95 -1.12 12.35
C LEU A 44 1.57 -1.59 13.78
N PRO A 45 1.85 -2.86 14.16
CA PRO A 45 1.37 -3.46 15.40
C PRO A 45 2.11 -3.08 16.70
N ASP A 46 3.23 -2.35 16.65
CA ASP A 46 4.04 -1.99 17.83
C ASP A 46 4.02 -0.49 18.09
N ASN A 47 3.25 0.01 19.08
CA ASN A 47 3.22 1.42 19.57
C ASN A 47 3.23 2.55 18.51
N LEU A 48 2.97 2.20 17.25
CA LEU A 48 3.06 3.02 16.04
C LEU A 48 1.80 2.77 15.20
N SER A 49 0.66 2.56 15.88
CA SER A 49 -0.65 2.33 15.26
C SER A 49 -1.09 3.46 14.33
N ASP A 50 -0.54 4.66 14.51
CA ASP A 50 -0.79 5.81 13.64
C ASP A 50 -0.02 5.72 12.30
N THR A 51 0.92 4.79 12.17
CA THR A 51 1.66 4.58 10.92
C THR A 51 0.99 3.48 10.10
N ILE A 52 0.25 3.91 9.09
CA ILE A 52 -0.25 3.02 8.04
C ILE A 52 0.90 2.66 7.10
N VAL A 53 1.02 1.37 6.81
CA VAL A 53 1.98 0.82 5.85
C VAL A 53 1.26 0.03 4.78
N GLN A 54 1.83 0.00 3.58
CA GLN A 54 1.49 -0.97 2.54
C GLN A 54 2.58 -2.01 2.43
N ARG A 55 2.19 -3.27 2.23
CA ARG A 55 3.11 -4.40 2.11
C ARG A 55 2.88 -5.14 0.81
N PHE A 56 3.89 -5.15 -0.05
CA PHE A 56 3.91 -5.94 -1.28
C PHE A 56 4.86 -7.12 -1.13
N VAL A 57 4.36 -8.34 -1.33
CA VAL A 57 5.16 -9.56 -1.23
C VAL A 57 5.56 -10.00 -2.63
N CYS A 58 6.84 -9.92 -2.95
CA CYS A 58 7.39 -10.36 -4.23
C CYS A 58 7.50 -11.88 -4.23
N ARG A 59 6.52 -12.58 -4.77
CA ARG A 59 6.57 -14.05 -4.87
C ARG A 59 7.55 -14.50 -5.97
N ALA A 60 7.90 -15.78 -5.98
CA ALA A 60 8.84 -16.35 -6.97
C ALA A 60 8.34 -16.25 -8.42
N ASP A 61 7.03 -16.10 -8.63
CA ASP A 61 6.39 -15.83 -9.93
C ASP A 61 6.48 -14.36 -10.37
N LEU A 62 7.00 -13.45 -9.54
CA LEU A 62 7.19 -12.05 -9.89
C LEU A 62 8.45 -11.86 -10.75
N GLY A 63 8.30 -12.03 -12.06
CA GLY A 63 9.32 -11.68 -13.04
C GLY A 63 9.51 -10.17 -13.19
N TYR A 64 10.63 -9.77 -13.81
CA TYR A 64 10.95 -8.35 -14.06
C TYR A 64 9.83 -7.61 -14.80
N ASN A 65 9.23 -8.23 -15.82
CA ASN A 65 8.14 -7.62 -16.59
C ASN A 65 6.91 -7.34 -15.72
N VAL A 66 6.56 -8.27 -14.82
CA VAL A 66 5.42 -8.11 -13.90
C VAL A 66 5.71 -7.02 -12.88
N ALA A 67 6.96 -6.90 -12.42
CA ALA A 67 7.38 -5.79 -11.57
C ALA A 67 7.33 -4.43 -12.30
N GLU A 68 7.64 -4.39 -13.60
CA GLU A 68 7.51 -3.19 -14.42
C GLU A 68 6.04 -2.81 -14.66
N GLU A 69 5.18 -3.79 -14.93
CA GLU A 69 3.73 -3.59 -15.02
C GLU A 69 3.16 -3.05 -13.70
N PHE A 70 3.54 -3.65 -12.57
CA PHE A 70 3.17 -3.16 -11.25
C PHE A 70 3.62 -1.70 -11.03
N ALA A 71 4.86 -1.37 -11.39
CA ALA A 71 5.38 -0.02 -11.22
C ALA A 71 4.61 1.01 -12.06
N LYS A 72 4.22 0.65 -13.29
CA LYS A 72 3.38 1.51 -14.15
C LYS A 72 1.99 1.70 -13.56
N ASP A 73 1.35 0.62 -13.12
CA ASP A 73 0.04 0.66 -12.49
C ASP A 73 0.02 1.43 -11.18
N LEU A 74 1.10 1.35 -10.39
CA LEU A 74 1.30 2.14 -9.18
C LEU A 74 1.41 3.63 -9.49
N GLN A 75 2.18 4.01 -10.50
CA GLN A 75 2.31 5.40 -10.94
C GLN A 75 0.97 5.96 -11.42
N GLU A 76 0.22 5.17 -12.20
CA GLU A 76 -1.10 5.57 -12.69
C GLU A 76 -2.11 5.70 -11.54
N ALA A 77 -2.11 4.77 -10.57
CA ALA A 77 -2.96 4.85 -9.39
C ALA A 77 -2.69 6.12 -8.57
N ILE A 78 -1.42 6.46 -8.35
CA ILE A 78 -1.04 7.71 -7.66
C ILE A 78 -1.51 8.93 -8.47
N HIS A 79 -1.26 8.95 -9.78
CA HIS A 79 -1.69 10.04 -10.65
C HIS A 79 -3.21 10.25 -10.61
N ASN A 80 -3.98 9.16 -10.63
CA ASN A 80 -5.44 9.21 -10.55
C ASN A 80 -5.90 9.77 -9.20
N LEU A 81 -5.26 9.39 -8.10
CA LEU A 81 -5.59 9.89 -6.77
C LEU A 81 -5.24 11.38 -6.60
N GLU A 82 -4.15 11.84 -7.19
CA GLU A 82 -3.78 13.25 -7.21
C GLU A 82 -4.78 14.14 -7.96
N HIS A 83 -5.49 13.57 -8.95
CA HIS A 83 -6.48 14.29 -9.76
C HIS A 83 -7.94 13.94 -9.40
N ALA A 84 -8.15 13.05 -8.42
CA ALA A 84 -9.46 12.62 -8.00
C ALA A 84 -10.15 13.73 -7.20
N ARG A 85 -11.38 14.07 -7.59
CA ARG A 85 -12.21 15.06 -6.88
C ARG A 85 -13.03 14.44 -5.73
N VAL A 86 -13.08 13.10 -5.65
CA VAL A 86 -13.85 12.35 -4.65
C VAL A 86 -12.97 11.20 -4.15
N LEU A 87 -12.77 11.14 -2.83
CA LEU A 87 -12.01 10.09 -2.15
C LEU A 87 -12.95 9.27 -1.27
N TYR A 88 -12.74 7.96 -1.21
CA TYR A 88 -13.63 7.03 -0.50
C TYR A 88 -13.24 6.87 0.98
N HIS A 89 -11.96 7.02 1.33
CA HIS A 89 -11.44 6.83 2.70
C HIS A 89 -11.18 8.15 3.46
N ALA A 90 -11.88 9.23 3.13
CA ALA A 90 -11.78 10.50 3.85
C ALA A 90 -12.16 10.40 5.34
N ASP A 91 -12.91 9.35 5.73
CA ASP A 91 -13.29 9.06 7.11
C ASP A 91 -12.29 8.10 7.77
N LYS A 92 -11.52 8.59 8.75
CA LYS A 92 -10.43 7.88 9.45
C LYS A 92 -10.85 6.67 10.30
N ASN A 93 -12.05 6.12 10.11
CA ASN A 93 -12.63 5.06 10.93
C ASN A 93 -13.11 3.87 10.07
N GLN A 94 -12.20 3.11 9.47
CA GLN A 94 -12.56 1.77 8.99
C GLN A 94 -11.53 0.74 9.43
N GLY A 95 -12.04 -0.21 10.23
CA GLY A 95 -11.29 -1.28 10.85
C GLY A 95 -10.57 -2.17 9.84
N THR A 96 -9.39 -2.61 10.27
CA THR A 96 -8.54 -3.68 9.73
C THR A 96 -9.13 -4.48 8.56
N TYR A 97 -8.76 -4.10 7.34
CA TYR A 97 -8.87 -4.95 6.15
C TYR A 97 -7.50 -5.55 5.84
N GLY A 98 -7.34 -6.84 6.15
CA GLY A 98 -6.13 -7.60 5.83
C GLY A 98 -6.09 -8.89 6.61
N PHE A 99 -5.86 -10.02 5.94
CA PHE A 99 -5.75 -11.33 6.59
C PHE A 99 -4.55 -11.33 7.54
N THR A 100 -4.81 -11.11 8.83
CA THR A 100 -3.90 -11.42 9.93
C THR A 100 -3.76 -12.93 10.05
N HIS A 101 -2.55 -13.45 9.87
CA HIS A 101 -2.16 -14.81 10.23
C HIS A 101 -0.85 -14.75 11.03
#